data_AF-R8AWD3-F1
#
_entry.id   AF-R8AWD3-F1
#
_cell.length_a   1.000
_cell.length_b   1.000
_cell.length_c   1.000
_cell.angle_alpha   90.00
_cell.angle_beta   90.00
_cell.angle_gamma   90.00
#
_symmetry.space_group_name_H-M   'P 1'
#
loop_
_entity.id
_entity.type
_entity.pdbx_description
1 polymer ?
#
loop_
_entity_poly.entity_id
_entity_poly.type
_entity_poly.pdbx_seq_one_letter_code
_entity_poly.pdbx_strand_id
1 'polypeptide(L)'
;MFEDLLFAKKRLDRWWRFNALKDAFITSQQATMNSKREVRVLDRAFRRIGYGPAPESVRPFWCELVSHGAARKSVLQAGDEKKIELLADNLDSETLPAKCWFDLYRLCIGVGFFQVGRILRDRGLGRMVSDAGQGGAVSSETLALGIYAELEKGNFTSAESLLNKLGGLRGNEQRALQAHWFLQLLEGSSERDTYGFSGSATSVDLEFGNFIKGKRVALVGPVPSDKAQGHEIDGHDVVVKFGYRGGQKGRDPETQGERLDISYYNNTQAQQLAQSDYEAVFSSIRWAVCHNRKGRSLFPADYPGVRQLTSFQWLLADTHFNAGPNAIIDLLRFLPAGICVFNTDLMLSSGRFAGYTPAGAKPVDYTRSFIKTHDPILQYQVMHQLWKVGYLSGDVRFNAVMGMGLRRYLDELQKAHGAREQALI
;
A
#
# COMPACT_ATOMS: atom_id res chain seq x y z
N MET A 1 -20.54 -2.58 -8.70
CA MET A 1 -20.96 -1.50 -9.64
C MET A 1 -20.81 -0.12 -9.01
N PHE A 2 -21.53 0.21 -7.92
CA PHE A 2 -21.35 1.50 -7.22
C PHE A 2 -19.96 1.69 -6.59
N GLU A 3 -19.41 0.68 -5.92
CA GLU A 3 -18.06 0.76 -5.32
C GLU A 3 -16.94 0.90 -6.36
N ASP A 4 -17.04 0.21 -7.50
CA ASP A 4 -16.07 0.29 -8.60
C ASP A 4 -16.06 1.67 -9.27
N LEU A 5 -17.23 2.28 -9.44
CA LEU A 5 -17.40 3.64 -9.97
C LEU A 5 -16.86 4.68 -8.98
N LEU A 6 -17.16 4.52 -7.69
CA LEU A 6 -16.63 5.38 -6.63
C LEU A 6 -15.10 5.30 -6.56
N PHE A 7 -14.54 4.10 -6.72
CA PHE A 7 -13.10 3.87 -6.73
C PHE A 7 -12.41 4.52 -7.94
N ALA A 8 -12.95 4.31 -9.15
CA ALA A 8 -12.43 4.95 -10.35
C ALA A 8 -12.47 6.49 -10.20
N LYS A 9 -13.55 7.03 -9.62
CA LYS A 9 -13.67 8.46 -9.32
C LYS A 9 -12.63 8.93 -8.30
N LYS A 10 -12.44 8.25 -7.16
CA LYS A 10 -11.42 8.60 -6.15
C LYS A 10 -10.00 8.57 -6.73
N ARG A 11 -9.68 7.58 -7.57
CA ARG A 11 -8.35 7.47 -8.22
C ARG A 11 -8.11 8.57 -9.25
N LEU A 12 -9.11 8.88 -10.08
CA LEU A 12 -9.04 9.98 -11.05
C LEU A 12 -8.87 11.31 -10.33
N ASP A 13 -9.64 11.52 -9.27
CA ASP A 13 -9.60 12.70 -8.42
C ASP A 13 -8.23 12.86 -7.75
N ARG A 14 -7.64 11.80 -7.17
CA ARG A 14 -6.28 11.82 -6.60
C ARG A 14 -5.22 12.19 -7.63
N TRP A 15 -5.24 11.57 -8.81
CA TRP A 15 -4.26 11.86 -9.85
C TRP A 15 -4.38 13.30 -10.35
N TRP A 16 -5.61 13.80 -10.49
CA TRP A 16 -5.87 15.18 -10.86
C TRP A 16 -5.32 16.16 -9.81
N ARG A 17 -5.56 15.94 -8.52
CA ARG A 17 -5.01 16.80 -7.45
C ARG A 17 -3.50 16.79 -7.41
N PHE A 18 -2.89 15.61 -7.53
CA PHE A 18 -1.43 15.49 -7.64
C PHE A 18 -0.91 16.31 -8.82
N ASN A 19 -1.51 16.21 -10.01
CA ASN A 19 -1.07 17.00 -11.16
C ASN A 19 -1.27 18.51 -10.92
N ALA A 20 -2.36 18.94 -10.29
CA ALA A 20 -2.56 20.35 -9.98
C ALA A 20 -1.45 20.92 -9.08
N LEU A 21 -1.03 20.16 -8.05
CA LEU A 21 0.09 20.54 -7.18
C LEU A 21 1.44 20.43 -7.89
N LYS A 22 1.65 19.39 -8.69
CA LYS A 22 2.87 19.20 -9.48
C LYS A 22 3.06 20.31 -10.51
N ASP A 23 2.00 20.69 -11.23
CA ASP A 23 2.04 21.78 -12.20
C ASP A 23 2.39 23.11 -11.49
N ALA A 24 1.84 23.32 -10.30
CA ALA A 24 2.19 24.47 -9.46
C ALA A 24 3.65 24.44 -9.00
N PHE A 25 4.16 23.27 -8.61
CA PHE A 25 5.56 23.07 -8.25
C PHE A 25 6.47 23.42 -9.43
N ILE A 26 6.27 22.79 -10.60
CA ILE A 26 7.03 23.05 -11.84
C ILE A 26 6.98 24.54 -12.23
N THR A 27 5.78 25.13 -12.23
CA THR A 27 5.60 26.54 -12.57
C THR A 27 6.37 27.44 -11.61
N SER A 28 6.38 27.11 -10.32
CA SER A 28 7.08 27.87 -9.29
C SER A 28 8.60 27.76 -9.45
N GLN A 29 9.14 26.69 -10.02
CA GLN A 29 10.59 26.53 -10.20
C GLN A 29 11.19 27.51 -11.23
N GLN A 30 10.40 28.11 -12.12
CA GLN A 30 10.89 28.97 -13.21
C GLN A 30 11.71 30.17 -12.68
N ALA A 31 12.88 30.41 -13.29
CA ALA A 31 13.95 31.31 -12.80
C ALA A 31 13.56 32.79 -12.58
N THR A 32 12.42 33.26 -13.13
CA THR A 32 11.94 34.64 -12.95
C THR A 32 10.93 34.81 -11.82
N MET A 33 10.63 33.74 -11.07
CA MET A 33 9.65 33.77 -9.97
C MET A 33 10.30 34.30 -8.69
N ASN A 34 9.72 35.34 -8.09
CA ASN A 34 10.00 35.70 -6.69
C ASN A 34 9.02 34.98 -5.74
N SER A 35 9.33 34.97 -4.44
CA SER A 35 8.53 34.28 -3.41
C SER A 35 7.05 34.67 -3.40
N LYS A 36 6.72 35.94 -3.69
CA LYS A 36 5.33 36.39 -3.80
C LYS A 36 4.58 35.71 -4.95
N ARG A 37 5.25 35.43 -6.07
CA ARG A 37 4.65 34.76 -7.23
C ARG A 37 4.50 33.25 -7.00
N GLU A 38 5.48 32.62 -6.36
CA GLU A 38 5.42 31.20 -5.95
C GLU A 38 4.19 30.93 -5.06
N VAL A 39 3.97 31.79 -4.06
CA VAL A 39 2.79 31.69 -3.17
C VAL A 39 1.48 31.84 -3.94
N ARG A 40 1.40 32.78 -4.90
CA ARG A 40 0.17 32.94 -5.71
C ARG A 40 -0.13 31.72 -6.58
N VAL A 41 0.91 31.03 -7.07
CA VAL A 41 0.77 29.79 -7.84
C VAL A 41 0.25 28.67 -6.94
N LEU A 42 0.80 28.55 -5.73
CA LEU A 42 0.32 27.60 -4.71
C LEU A 42 -1.15 27.86 -4.34
N ASP A 43 -1.51 29.11 -4.00
CA ASP A 43 -2.87 29.50 -3.65
C ASP A 43 -3.87 29.13 -4.75
N ARG A 44 -3.48 29.32 -6.02
CA ARG A 44 -4.31 28.94 -7.17
C ARG A 44 -4.52 27.44 -7.23
N ALA A 45 -3.47 26.65 -6.98
CA ALA A 45 -3.57 25.20 -6.96
C ALA A 45 -4.45 24.70 -5.82
N PHE A 46 -4.28 25.23 -4.61
CA PHE A 46 -5.11 24.88 -3.45
C PHE A 46 -6.59 25.22 -3.69
N ARG A 47 -6.89 26.40 -4.23
CA ARG A 47 -8.27 26.76 -4.62
C ARG A 47 -8.81 25.83 -5.69
N ARG A 48 -8.00 25.51 -6.71
CA ARG A 48 -8.38 24.60 -7.80
C ARG A 48 -8.77 23.22 -7.29
N ILE A 49 -8.12 22.72 -6.23
CA ILE A 49 -8.40 21.40 -5.63
C ILE A 49 -9.36 21.45 -4.43
N GLY A 50 -9.89 22.63 -4.08
CA GLY A 50 -10.98 22.80 -3.13
C GLY A 50 -10.58 23.14 -1.68
N TYR A 51 -9.34 23.56 -1.40
CA TYR A 51 -8.87 23.86 -0.03
C TYR A 51 -8.85 25.35 0.35
N GLY A 52 -9.26 26.25 -0.55
CA GLY A 52 -9.09 27.70 -0.35
C GLY A 52 -7.64 28.15 -0.64
N PRO A 53 -7.20 29.33 -0.17
CA PRO A 53 -5.78 29.73 -0.26
C PRO A 53 -4.90 28.88 0.67
N ALA A 54 -3.61 28.78 0.38
CA ALA A 54 -2.67 28.07 1.24
C ALA A 54 -2.42 28.87 2.54
N PRO A 55 -2.51 28.23 3.72
CA PRO A 55 -2.22 28.88 5.00
C PRO A 55 -0.82 29.49 5.03
N GLU A 56 -0.66 30.58 5.76
CA GLU A 56 0.62 31.31 5.80
C GLU A 56 1.76 30.45 6.34
N SER A 57 1.48 29.58 7.31
CA SER A 57 2.45 28.63 7.89
C SER A 57 2.99 27.62 6.88
N VAL A 58 2.24 27.28 5.82
CA VAL A 58 2.65 26.31 4.78
C VAL A 58 3.56 26.94 3.73
N ARG A 59 3.53 28.27 3.58
CA ARG A 59 4.24 28.98 2.50
C ARG A 59 5.77 28.85 2.61
N PRO A 60 6.42 28.98 3.78
CA PRO A 60 7.86 28.77 3.91
C PRO A 60 8.29 27.36 3.48
N PHE A 61 7.54 26.34 3.89
CA PHE A 61 7.76 24.97 3.47
C PHE A 61 7.69 24.84 1.93
N TRP A 62 6.66 25.41 1.31
CA TRP A 62 6.51 25.37 -0.15
C TRP A 62 7.68 26.04 -0.88
N CYS A 63 8.06 27.25 -0.47
CA CYS A 63 9.17 27.97 -1.13
C CYS A 63 10.49 27.20 -1.01
N GLU A 64 10.73 26.56 0.15
CA GLU A 64 11.92 25.73 0.35
C GLU A 64 11.87 24.44 -0.48
N LEU A 65 10.71 23.80 -0.60
CA LEU A 65 10.55 22.64 -1.46
C LEU A 65 10.82 23.03 -2.93
N VAL A 66 10.29 24.16 -3.40
CA VAL A 66 10.49 24.66 -4.76
C VAL A 66 11.96 25.01 -5.02
N SER A 67 12.68 25.56 -4.04
CA SER A 67 14.12 25.90 -4.21
C SER A 67 14.99 24.66 -4.47
N HIS A 68 14.51 23.48 -4.09
CA HIS A 68 15.16 22.18 -4.32
C HIS A 68 14.62 21.41 -5.53
N GLY A 69 13.73 22.01 -6.32
CA GLY A 69 13.26 21.42 -7.57
C GLY A 69 14.35 21.37 -8.65
N ALA A 70 14.23 20.42 -9.58
CA ALA A 70 15.26 20.10 -10.58
C ALA A 70 15.68 21.29 -11.46
N ALA A 71 14.76 22.21 -11.76
CA ALA A 71 15.06 23.39 -12.57
C ALA A 71 15.83 24.48 -11.79
N ARG A 72 15.90 24.40 -10.46
CA ARG A 72 16.70 25.32 -9.61
C ARG A 72 17.96 24.67 -9.08
N LYS A 73 17.89 23.37 -8.79
CA LYS A 73 18.97 22.60 -8.19
C LYS A 73 19.03 21.23 -8.84
N SER A 74 19.83 21.12 -9.89
CA SER A 74 19.96 19.90 -10.70
C SER A 74 20.64 18.75 -9.95
N VAL A 75 21.44 19.06 -8.92
CA VAL A 75 22.12 18.10 -8.04
C VAL A 75 21.81 18.42 -6.60
N LEU A 76 21.22 17.46 -5.88
CA LEU A 76 21.03 17.55 -4.44
C LEU A 76 22.28 17.01 -3.72
N GLN A 77 22.72 17.72 -2.69
CA GLN A 77 23.78 17.35 -1.78
C GLN A 77 23.18 16.72 -0.52
N ALA A 78 23.96 15.87 0.15
CA ALA A 78 23.55 15.26 1.39
C ALA A 78 23.17 16.32 2.44
N GLY A 79 21.93 16.27 2.93
CA GLY A 79 21.42 17.19 3.95
C GLY A 79 20.71 18.43 3.41
N ASP A 80 20.60 18.61 2.09
CA ASP A 80 19.76 19.63 1.48
C ASP A 80 18.30 19.50 1.91
N GLU A 81 17.83 18.26 2.06
CA GLU A 81 16.49 17.92 2.50
C GLU A 81 16.22 18.33 3.96
N LYS A 82 17.25 18.49 4.81
CA LYS A 82 17.08 18.75 6.26
C LYS A 82 16.29 20.01 6.56
N LYS A 83 16.48 21.06 5.75
CA LYS A 83 15.74 22.32 5.95
C LYS A 83 14.26 22.15 5.58
N ILE A 84 13.96 21.39 4.53
CA ILE A 84 12.58 21.05 4.15
C ILE A 84 11.94 20.19 5.23
N GLU A 85 12.66 19.19 5.73
CA GLU A 85 12.22 18.32 6.82
C GLU A 85 11.88 19.12 8.08
N LEU A 86 12.76 20.03 8.51
CA LEU A 86 12.53 20.89 9.68
C LEU A 86 11.30 21.78 9.48
N LEU A 87 11.13 22.37 8.30
CA LEU A 87 9.95 23.19 8.00
C LEU A 87 8.67 22.36 8.01
N ALA A 88 8.70 21.14 7.44
CA ALA A 88 7.57 20.23 7.46
C ALA A 88 7.22 19.78 8.88
N ASP A 89 8.23 19.52 9.72
CA ASP A 89 8.04 19.09 11.11
C ASP A 89 7.49 20.22 12.00
N ASN A 90 7.80 21.48 11.69
CA ASN A 90 7.23 22.61 12.42
C ASN A 90 5.77 22.95 12.05
N LEU A 91 5.18 22.27 11.06
CA LEU A 91 3.77 22.48 10.72
C LEU A 91 2.85 21.78 11.72
N ASP A 92 1.85 22.51 12.22
CA ASP A 92 0.80 21.94 13.07
C ASP A 92 -0.16 21.09 12.23
N SER A 93 -0.50 19.88 12.69
CA SER A 93 -1.48 19.00 12.03
C SER A 93 -2.85 19.64 11.81
N GLU A 94 -3.24 20.58 12.66
CA GLU A 94 -4.50 21.32 12.56
C GLU A 94 -4.54 22.33 11.41
N THR A 95 -3.38 22.70 10.87
CA THR A 95 -3.24 23.72 9.81
C THR A 95 -4.01 23.37 8.53
N LEU A 96 -4.09 22.09 8.19
CA LEU A 96 -4.71 21.60 6.95
C LEU A 96 -5.66 20.44 7.24
N PRO A 97 -6.72 20.27 6.44
CA PRO A 97 -7.51 19.04 6.45
C PRO A 97 -6.63 17.82 6.12
N ALA A 98 -6.97 16.66 6.69
CA ALA A 98 -6.19 15.43 6.53
C ALA A 98 -5.93 15.08 5.05
N LYS A 99 -6.95 15.26 4.20
CA LYS A 99 -6.83 15.00 2.76
C LYS A 99 -5.79 15.90 2.07
N CYS A 100 -5.64 17.15 2.52
CA CYS A 100 -4.66 18.08 1.98
C CYS A 100 -3.23 17.66 2.38
N TRP A 101 -3.01 17.24 3.63
CA TRP A 101 -1.74 16.64 4.06
C TRP A 101 -1.33 15.47 3.18
N PHE A 102 -2.27 14.56 2.90
CA PHE A 102 -2.02 13.41 2.04
C PHE A 102 -1.77 13.77 0.56
N ASP A 103 -2.29 14.89 0.07
CA ASP A 103 -1.97 15.38 -1.28
C ASP A 103 -0.55 15.99 -1.32
N LEU A 104 -0.13 16.73 -0.28
CA LEU A 104 1.24 17.24 -0.16
C LEU A 104 2.27 16.12 0.05
N TYR A 105 1.93 15.11 0.85
CA TYR A 105 2.70 13.87 0.97
C TYR A 105 2.95 13.25 -0.41
N ARG A 106 1.90 13.05 -1.21
CA ARG A 106 2.02 12.46 -2.55
C ARG A 106 2.81 13.34 -3.51
N LEU A 107 2.71 14.65 -3.39
CA LEU A 107 3.59 15.57 -4.12
C LEU A 107 5.05 15.27 -3.76
N CYS A 108 5.40 15.23 -2.48
CA CYS A 108 6.76 14.98 -2.01
C CYS A 108 7.31 13.64 -2.48
N ILE A 109 6.52 12.55 -2.38
CA ILE A 109 6.91 11.25 -2.96
C ILE A 109 7.12 11.37 -4.48
N GLY A 110 6.23 12.08 -5.17
CA GLY A 110 6.30 12.22 -6.62
C GLY A 110 7.47 13.05 -7.13
N VAL A 111 7.98 13.98 -6.33
CA VAL A 111 9.20 14.76 -6.60
C VAL A 111 10.45 14.18 -5.93
N GLY A 112 10.31 13.01 -5.27
CA GLY A 112 11.43 12.22 -4.77
C GLY A 112 11.90 12.50 -3.34
N PHE A 113 11.16 13.27 -2.53
CA PHE A 113 11.45 13.53 -1.12
C PHE A 113 10.65 12.60 -0.19
N PHE A 114 11.15 11.39 0.04
CA PHE A 114 10.42 10.35 0.77
C PHE A 114 10.32 10.65 2.28
N GLN A 115 11.40 11.15 2.89
CA GLN A 115 11.40 11.51 4.32
C GLN A 115 10.48 12.69 4.62
N VAL A 116 10.53 13.74 3.80
CA VAL A 116 9.60 14.88 3.89
C VAL A 116 8.16 14.39 3.73
N GLY A 117 7.91 13.51 2.75
CA GLY A 117 6.61 12.88 2.57
C GLY A 117 6.10 12.18 3.84
N ARG A 118 6.95 11.41 4.53
CA ARG A 118 6.61 10.77 5.81
C ARG A 118 6.20 11.79 6.87
N ILE A 119 6.93 12.90 7.02
CA ILE A 119 6.61 13.93 8.04
C ILE A 119 5.24 14.55 7.78
N LEU A 120 4.94 14.92 6.52
CA LEU A 120 3.63 15.47 6.14
C LEU A 120 2.50 14.46 6.32
N ARG A 121 2.78 13.19 6.05
CA ARG A 121 1.85 12.10 6.31
C ARG A 121 1.54 12.00 7.81
N ASP A 122 2.53 12.08 8.69
CA ASP A 122 2.33 12.05 10.15
C ASP A 122 1.40 13.20 10.60
N ARG A 123 1.49 14.38 9.98
CA ARG A 123 0.55 15.49 10.21
C ARG A 123 -0.87 15.15 9.75
N GLY A 124 -1.00 14.50 8.59
CA GLY A 124 -2.27 13.97 8.10
C GLY A 124 -2.90 12.95 9.05
N LEU A 125 -2.10 12.03 9.60
CA LEU A 125 -2.57 11.06 10.60
C LEU A 125 -3.01 11.75 11.89
N GLY A 126 -2.24 12.73 12.39
CA GLY A 126 -2.61 13.54 13.56
C GLY A 126 -3.96 14.23 13.37
N ARG A 127 -4.19 14.82 12.19
CA ARG A 127 -5.47 15.44 11.85
C ARG A 127 -6.63 14.45 11.82
N MET A 128 -6.44 13.24 11.28
CA MET A 128 -7.47 12.19 11.28
C MET A 128 -7.88 11.77 12.70
N VAL A 129 -6.91 11.62 13.60
CA VAL A 129 -7.17 11.31 15.01
C VAL A 129 -7.94 12.44 15.68
N SER A 130 -7.52 13.69 15.48
CA SER A 130 -8.21 14.87 15.98
C SER A 130 -9.67 14.93 15.51
N ASP A 131 -9.89 14.81 14.20
CA ASP A 131 -11.24 14.84 13.60
C ASP A 131 -12.14 13.70 14.12
N ALA A 132 -11.60 12.51 14.38
CA ALA A 132 -12.34 11.38 14.95
C ALA A 132 -12.58 11.50 16.47
N GLY A 133 -11.75 12.28 17.17
CA GLY A 133 -11.83 12.52 18.61
C GLY A 133 -12.77 13.66 19.01
N GLN A 134 -13.19 14.51 18.07
CA GLN A 134 -14.09 15.64 18.35
C GLN A 134 -15.43 15.16 18.95
N GLY A 135 -15.92 15.88 19.96
CA GLY A 135 -17.21 15.60 20.58
C GLY A 135 -18.38 15.84 19.62
N GLY A 136 -19.35 14.92 19.59
CA GLY A 136 -20.55 15.03 18.75
C GLY A 136 -20.80 13.82 17.85
N ALA A 137 -21.73 13.95 16.91
CA ALA A 137 -22.04 12.90 15.94
C ALA A 137 -20.94 12.84 14.86
N VAL A 138 -20.09 11.83 14.94
CA VAL A 138 -18.99 11.59 13.99
C VAL A 138 -19.43 10.60 12.90
N SER A 139 -19.08 10.86 11.64
CA SER A 139 -19.42 9.96 10.54
C SER A 139 -18.64 8.65 10.59
N SER A 140 -19.17 7.57 9.99
CA SER A 140 -18.44 6.30 9.88
C SER A 140 -17.15 6.41 9.08
N GLU A 141 -17.09 7.30 8.08
CA GLU A 141 -15.87 7.57 7.31
C GLU A 141 -14.80 8.26 8.18
N THR A 142 -15.19 9.25 8.98
CA THR A 142 -14.28 9.93 9.91
C THR A 142 -13.75 8.96 10.96
N LEU A 143 -14.61 8.10 11.53
CA LEU A 143 -14.17 7.05 12.46
C LEU A 143 -13.21 6.06 11.81
N ALA A 144 -13.50 5.60 10.59
CA ALA A 144 -12.62 4.67 9.86
C ALA A 144 -11.22 5.29 9.63
N LEU A 145 -11.13 6.57 9.27
CA LEU A 145 -9.86 7.27 9.11
C LEU A 145 -9.12 7.45 10.44
N GLY A 146 -9.84 7.72 11.54
CA GLY A 146 -9.24 7.77 12.88
C GLY A 146 -8.69 6.42 13.33
N ILE A 147 -9.45 5.33 13.15
CA ILE A 147 -9.01 3.95 13.44
C ILE A 147 -7.74 3.65 12.65
N TYR A 148 -7.76 3.91 11.35
CA TYR A 148 -6.61 3.74 10.48
C TYR A 148 -5.36 4.50 10.98
N ALA A 149 -5.53 5.75 11.37
CA ALA A 149 -4.43 6.57 11.85
C ALA A 149 -3.86 6.05 13.19
N GLU A 150 -4.71 5.62 14.11
CA GLU A 150 -4.25 5.03 15.37
C GLU A 150 -3.56 3.67 15.17
N LEU A 151 -4.07 2.83 14.26
CA LEU A 151 -3.43 1.55 13.91
C LEU A 151 -2.04 1.76 13.31
N GLU A 152 -1.89 2.72 12.38
CA GLU A 152 -0.60 3.02 11.76
C GLU A 152 0.41 3.61 12.75
N LYS A 153 -0.08 4.36 13.75
CA LYS A 153 0.74 4.90 14.86
C LYS A 153 1.04 3.88 15.96
N GLY A 154 0.43 2.69 15.92
CA GLY A 154 0.58 1.66 16.96
C GLY A 154 -0.20 1.93 18.25
N ASN A 155 -1.20 2.83 18.21
CA ASN A 155 -2.02 3.20 19.35
C ASN A 155 -3.27 2.31 19.44
N PHE A 156 -3.08 1.02 19.74
CA PHE A 156 -4.15 0.01 19.67
C PHE A 156 -5.34 0.31 20.60
N THR A 157 -5.10 0.80 21.82
CA THR A 157 -6.18 1.16 22.76
C THR A 157 -7.08 2.28 22.22
N SER A 158 -6.51 3.31 21.60
CA SER A 158 -7.29 4.39 20.96
C SER A 158 -8.05 3.87 19.74
N ALA A 159 -7.41 3.02 18.93
CA ALA A 159 -8.07 2.38 17.78
C ALA A 159 -9.29 1.55 18.22
N GLU A 160 -9.17 0.79 19.31
CA GLU A 160 -10.27 -0.01 19.87
C GLU A 160 -11.43 0.87 20.36
N SER A 161 -11.15 1.98 21.03
CA SER A 161 -12.18 2.96 21.43
C SER A 161 -12.96 3.50 20.23
N LEU A 162 -12.27 3.84 19.14
CA LEU A 162 -12.92 4.30 17.90
C LEU A 162 -13.69 3.17 17.20
N LEU A 163 -13.21 1.93 17.26
CA LEU A 163 -13.91 0.76 16.73
C LEU A 163 -15.23 0.51 17.44
N ASN A 164 -15.26 0.63 18.76
CA ASN A 164 -16.49 0.49 19.54
C ASN A 164 -17.54 1.55 19.15
N LYS A 165 -17.10 2.80 18.92
CA LYS A 165 -17.97 3.86 18.38
C LYS A 165 -18.50 3.51 16.98
N LEU A 166 -17.64 3.00 16.10
CA LEU A 166 -18.03 2.59 14.75
C LEU A 166 -19.05 1.45 14.78
N GLY A 167 -18.85 0.45 15.62
CA GLY A 167 -19.77 -0.68 15.79
C GLY A 167 -21.15 -0.27 16.33
N GLY A 168 -21.23 0.83 17.09
CA GLY A 168 -22.49 1.42 17.53
C GLY A 168 -23.29 2.13 16.42
N LEU A 169 -22.69 2.38 15.25
CA LEU A 169 -23.38 2.99 14.12
C LEU A 169 -24.08 1.91 13.28
N ARG A 170 -25.41 2.01 13.14
CA ARG A 170 -26.25 1.10 12.35
C ARG A 170 -25.62 0.75 10.98
N GLY A 171 -25.46 -0.55 10.70
CA GLY A 171 -24.96 -1.06 9.42
C GLY A 171 -23.43 -1.11 9.29
N ASN A 172 -22.68 -0.85 10.37
CA ASN A 172 -21.22 -0.94 10.41
C ASN A 172 -20.71 -2.13 11.22
N GLU A 173 -21.57 -3.04 11.65
CA GLU A 173 -21.25 -4.16 12.52
C GLU A 173 -20.14 -5.04 11.88
N GLN A 174 -20.33 -5.42 10.61
CA GLN A 174 -19.33 -6.23 9.89
C GLN A 174 -18.02 -5.49 9.65
N ARG A 175 -18.07 -4.17 9.44
CA ARG A 175 -16.87 -3.34 9.28
C ARG A 175 -16.09 -3.24 10.59
N ALA A 176 -16.79 -3.03 11.70
CA ALA A 176 -16.20 -3.01 13.02
C ALA A 176 -15.52 -4.36 13.34
N LEU A 177 -16.17 -5.50 13.06
CA LEU A 177 -15.58 -6.83 13.23
C LEU A 177 -14.33 -7.03 12.38
N GLN A 178 -14.37 -6.67 11.10
CA GLN A 178 -13.19 -6.76 10.21
C GLN A 178 -12.02 -5.92 10.73
N ALA A 179 -12.28 -4.69 11.16
CA ALA A 179 -11.22 -3.81 11.63
C ALA A 179 -10.72 -4.19 13.04
N HIS A 180 -11.57 -4.77 13.89
CA HIS A 180 -11.16 -5.37 15.16
C HIS A 180 -10.23 -6.56 14.94
N TRP A 181 -10.55 -7.46 14.00
CA TRP A 181 -9.64 -8.54 13.60
C TRP A 181 -8.29 -8.00 13.12
N PHE A 182 -8.30 -6.93 12.30
CA PHE A 182 -7.06 -6.33 11.81
C PHE A 182 -6.24 -5.68 12.93
N LEU A 183 -6.90 -5.07 13.92
CA LEU A 183 -6.26 -4.57 15.14
C LEU A 183 -5.56 -5.69 15.90
N GLN A 184 -6.27 -6.77 16.22
CA GLN A 184 -5.72 -7.94 16.93
C GLN A 184 -4.52 -8.55 16.19
N LEU A 185 -4.60 -8.57 14.85
CA LEU A 185 -3.51 -9.04 14.00
C LEU A 185 -2.28 -8.14 14.13
N LEU A 186 -2.44 -6.81 14.13
CA LEU A 186 -1.31 -5.88 14.28
C LEU A 186 -0.76 -5.85 15.70
N GLU A 187 -1.59 -6.09 16.71
CA GLU A 187 -1.18 -6.17 18.12
C GLU A 187 -0.39 -7.45 18.42
N GLY A 188 -0.57 -8.51 17.63
CA GLY A 188 0.07 -9.80 17.88
C GLY A 188 -0.69 -10.69 18.86
N SER A 189 -2.00 -10.46 19.04
CA SER A 189 -2.82 -11.26 19.94
C SER A 189 -2.83 -12.74 19.53
N SER A 190 -2.70 -13.66 20.50
CA SER A 190 -2.83 -15.11 20.29
C SER A 190 -4.28 -15.56 20.24
N GLU A 191 -5.19 -14.82 20.88
CA GLU A 191 -6.64 -15.06 20.91
C GLU A 191 -7.28 -14.44 19.66
N ARG A 192 -6.84 -14.92 18.50
CA ARG A 192 -7.45 -14.53 17.23
C ARG A 192 -8.67 -15.38 17.01
N ASP A 193 -9.79 -14.77 17.31
CA ASP A 193 -11.06 -15.19 16.79
C ASP A 193 -10.99 -15.26 15.25
N THR A 194 -11.43 -16.38 14.65
CA THR A 194 -11.55 -16.52 13.18
C THR A 194 -12.57 -15.55 12.57
N TYR A 195 -13.10 -14.62 13.36
CA TYR A 195 -14.26 -13.75 13.13
C TYR A 195 -14.08 -12.72 12.00
N GLY A 196 -13.00 -12.78 11.23
CA GLY A 196 -13.04 -12.34 9.83
C GLY A 196 -14.11 -13.05 8.98
N PHE A 197 -14.83 -14.04 9.56
CA PHE A 197 -15.84 -14.92 8.98
C PHE A 197 -17.31 -14.66 9.37
N SER A 198 -17.63 -14.07 10.52
CA SER A 198 -18.98 -14.21 11.10
C SER A 198 -20.03 -13.34 10.40
N GLY A 199 -20.46 -13.75 9.20
CA GLY A 199 -21.56 -13.13 8.46
C GLY A 199 -21.49 -13.25 6.93
N SER A 200 -20.34 -13.59 6.34
CA SER A 200 -20.18 -13.54 4.88
C SER A 200 -19.32 -14.65 4.26
N ALA A 201 -19.00 -15.69 5.01
CA ALA A 201 -18.16 -16.77 4.52
C ALA A 201 -18.90 -17.68 3.54
N THR A 202 -18.38 -17.78 2.32
CA THR A 202 -18.89 -18.73 1.33
C THR A 202 -18.37 -20.14 1.63
N SER A 203 -19.00 -21.18 1.06
CA SER A 203 -18.44 -22.55 1.11
C SER A 203 -17.00 -22.60 0.58
N VAL A 204 -16.72 -21.81 -0.47
CA VAL A 204 -15.39 -21.64 -1.05
C VAL A 204 -14.39 -21.01 -0.06
N ASP A 205 -14.83 -20.06 0.79
CA ASP A 205 -13.99 -19.52 1.87
C ASP A 205 -13.68 -20.58 2.92
N LEU A 206 -14.65 -21.41 3.28
CA LEU A 206 -14.46 -22.48 4.27
C LEU A 206 -13.48 -23.54 3.77
N GLU A 207 -13.60 -23.97 2.51
CA GLU A 207 -12.67 -24.90 1.88
C GLU A 207 -11.25 -24.32 1.77
N PHE A 208 -11.12 -23.06 1.35
CA PHE A 208 -9.83 -22.37 1.31
C PHE A 208 -9.22 -22.27 2.72
N GLY A 209 -10.04 -21.94 3.72
CA GLY A 209 -9.60 -21.85 5.11
C GLY A 209 -9.09 -23.18 5.65
N ASN A 210 -9.83 -24.26 5.41
CA ASN A 210 -9.38 -25.61 5.75
C ASN A 210 -8.09 -25.99 5.02
N PHE A 211 -7.92 -25.52 3.78
CA PHE A 211 -6.68 -25.74 3.04
C PHE A 211 -5.48 -24.98 3.61
N ILE A 212 -5.65 -23.83 4.27
CA ILE A 212 -4.55 -23.01 4.82
C ILE A 212 -4.27 -23.27 6.30
N LYS A 213 -5.29 -23.60 7.08
CA LYS A 213 -5.21 -23.67 8.54
C LYS A 213 -4.07 -24.57 9.02
N GLY A 214 -3.21 -24.02 9.87
CA GLY A 214 -2.07 -24.74 10.46
C GLY A 214 -0.94 -25.08 9.49
N LYS A 215 -0.97 -24.61 8.24
CA LYS A 215 0.08 -24.89 7.25
C LYS A 215 1.18 -23.83 7.26
N ARG A 216 2.41 -24.26 6.96
CA ARG A 216 3.54 -23.38 6.64
C ARG A 216 3.42 -22.93 5.20
N VAL A 217 3.37 -21.61 4.99
CA VAL A 217 3.11 -21.02 3.66
C VAL A 217 4.35 -20.32 3.16
N ALA A 218 4.82 -20.67 1.95
CA ALA A 218 5.79 -19.87 1.21
C ALA A 218 5.06 -18.86 0.33
N LEU A 219 5.37 -17.57 0.47
CA LEU A 219 4.89 -16.51 -0.41
C LEU A 219 6.04 -15.99 -1.26
N VAL A 220 6.00 -16.25 -2.57
CA VAL A 220 7.11 -15.92 -3.47
C VAL A 220 6.74 -14.70 -4.32
N GLY A 221 7.43 -13.60 -4.04
CA GLY A 221 7.35 -12.37 -4.82
C GLY A 221 8.08 -12.48 -6.16
N PRO A 222 7.96 -11.47 -7.04
CA PRO A 222 8.48 -11.53 -8.39
C PRO A 222 9.90 -10.97 -8.54
N VAL A 223 10.57 -10.59 -7.46
CA VAL A 223 11.92 -9.99 -7.51
C VAL A 223 12.92 -11.08 -7.89
N PRO A 224 13.84 -10.84 -8.85
CA PRO A 224 14.91 -11.79 -9.13
C PRO A 224 15.74 -12.06 -7.89
N SER A 225 16.14 -13.32 -7.70
CA SER A 225 17.08 -13.74 -6.67
C SER A 225 18.18 -14.55 -7.32
N ASP A 226 19.39 -14.42 -6.79
CA ASP A 226 20.55 -15.25 -7.13
C ASP A 226 20.74 -16.40 -6.12
N LYS A 227 19.82 -16.54 -5.16
CA LYS A 227 19.89 -17.56 -4.11
C LYS A 227 19.18 -18.83 -4.57
N ALA A 228 19.90 -19.95 -4.44
CA ALA A 228 19.39 -21.29 -4.66
C ALA A 228 18.46 -21.71 -3.51
N GLN A 229 17.24 -21.18 -3.50
CA GLN A 229 16.24 -21.36 -2.45
C GLN A 229 14.96 -22.07 -2.92
N GLY A 230 14.92 -22.54 -4.17
CA GLY A 230 13.75 -23.21 -4.74
C GLY A 230 13.36 -24.49 -3.99
N HIS A 231 14.33 -25.28 -3.54
CA HIS A 231 14.06 -26.47 -2.71
C HIS A 231 13.44 -26.09 -1.35
N GLU A 232 13.89 -25.01 -0.72
CA GLU A 232 13.30 -24.52 0.53
C GLU A 232 11.85 -24.05 0.31
N ILE A 233 11.61 -23.31 -0.77
CA ILE A 233 10.27 -22.85 -1.16
C ILE A 233 9.34 -24.06 -1.34
N ASP A 234 9.75 -25.06 -2.12
CA ASP A 234 8.92 -26.23 -2.44
C ASP A 234 8.67 -27.15 -1.22
N GLY A 235 9.54 -27.07 -0.19
CA GLY A 235 9.41 -27.79 1.07
C GLY A 235 8.33 -27.25 2.03
N HIS A 236 7.67 -26.14 1.67
CA HIS A 236 6.52 -25.61 2.42
C HIS A 236 5.24 -26.40 2.13
N ASP A 237 4.28 -26.33 3.05
CA ASP A 237 3.03 -27.09 2.91
C ASP A 237 2.12 -26.47 1.83
N VAL A 238 2.25 -25.16 1.61
CA VAL A 238 1.57 -24.38 0.56
C VAL A 238 2.54 -23.37 -0.06
N VAL A 239 2.58 -23.31 -1.39
CA VAL A 239 3.36 -22.30 -2.14
C VAL A 239 2.42 -21.34 -2.87
N VAL A 240 2.62 -20.05 -2.62
CA VAL A 240 1.80 -18.94 -3.16
C VAL A 240 2.66 -18.08 -4.08
N LYS A 241 2.17 -17.83 -5.30
CA LYS A 241 2.80 -16.92 -6.28
C LYS A 241 1.77 -15.93 -6.83
N PHE A 242 2.20 -15.04 -7.72
CA PHE A 242 1.36 -13.97 -8.25
C PHE A 242 1.21 -14.05 -9.77
N GLY A 243 -0.01 -13.99 -10.25
CA GLY A 243 -0.33 -13.84 -11.67
C GLY A 243 0.15 -14.99 -12.56
N TYR A 244 0.17 -16.22 -12.06
CA TYR A 244 0.57 -17.41 -12.82
C TYR A 244 -0.33 -17.66 -14.03
N ARG A 245 0.26 -18.04 -15.17
CA ARG A 245 -0.43 -18.18 -16.46
C ARG A 245 -0.13 -19.50 -17.17
N GLY A 246 0.19 -20.54 -16.42
CA GLY A 246 0.59 -21.83 -16.99
C GLY A 246 2.08 -21.90 -17.35
N GLY A 247 2.54 -23.13 -17.59
CA GLY A 247 3.91 -23.45 -18.00
C GLY A 247 4.97 -23.13 -16.93
N GLN A 248 6.19 -22.81 -17.37
CA GLN A 248 7.34 -22.56 -16.50
C GLN A 248 7.40 -21.11 -15.95
N LYS A 249 6.38 -20.29 -16.17
CA LYS A 249 6.40 -18.88 -15.75
C LYS A 249 6.33 -18.77 -14.23
N GLY A 250 7.39 -18.24 -13.62
CA GLY A 250 7.53 -18.18 -12.16
C GLY A 250 7.79 -19.55 -11.53
N ARG A 251 8.25 -20.53 -12.31
CA ARG A 251 8.71 -21.85 -11.86
C ARG A 251 10.15 -22.00 -12.31
N ASP A 252 11.05 -21.84 -11.35
CA ASP A 252 12.48 -22.01 -11.53
C ASP A 252 12.98 -22.83 -10.35
N PRO A 253 13.41 -24.08 -10.57
CA PRO A 253 13.83 -24.98 -9.50
C PRO A 253 14.93 -24.41 -8.61
N GLU A 254 15.77 -23.53 -9.17
CA GLU A 254 16.89 -22.95 -8.42
C GLU A 254 16.42 -21.81 -7.50
N THR A 255 15.70 -20.80 -8.02
CA THR A 255 15.46 -19.55 -7.27
C THR A 255 14.01 -19.29 -6.87
N GLN A 256 13.03 -19.94 -7.51
CA GLN A 256 11.58 -19.70 -7.32
C GLN A 256 10.81 -20.92 -6.82
N GLY A 257 11.42 -22.10 -6.84
CA GLY A 257 10.74 -23.39 -6.70
C GLY A 257 9.85 -23.70 -7.91
N GLU A 258 9.52 -24.96 -8.10
CA GLU A 258 8.61 -25.43 -9.16
C GLU A 258 7.16 -25.47 -8.69
N ARG A 259 6.94 -25.65 -7.37
CA ARG A 259 5.61 -25.82 -6.81
C ARG A 259 4.84 -24.52 -6.82
N LEU A 260 3.53 -24.66 -7.00
CA LEU A 260 2.57 -23.57 -6.94
C LEU A 260 1.19 -24.14 -6.60
N ASP A 261 0.68 -23.78 -5.43
CA ASP A 261 -0.66 -24.19 -4.99
C ASP A 261 -1.67 -23.05 -5.17
N ILE A 262 -1.26 -21.80 -4.95
CA ILE A 262 -2.16 -20.63 -4.96
C ILE A 262 -1.58 -19.52 -5.82
N SER A 263 -2.39 -18.92 -6.69
CA SER A 263 -2.02 -17.71 -7.42
C SER A 263 -3.01 -16.57 -7.19
N TYR A 264 -2.48 -15.39 -6.86
CA TYR A 264 -3.25 -14.16 -6.74
C TYR A 264 -3.25 -13.35 -8.04
N TYR A 265 -4.42 -12.82 -8.42
CA TYR A 265 -4.64 -12.12 -9.68
C TYR A 265 -5.23 -10.73 -9.48
N ASN A 266 -4.57 -9.70 -10.03
CA ASN A 266 -5.19 -8.39 -10.21
C ASN A 266 -6.17 -8.39 -11.41
N ASN A 267 -6.95 -7.33 -11.58
CA ASN A 267 -7.98 -7.27 -12.63
C ASN A 267 -7.42 -7.39 -14.05
N THR A 268 -6.24 -6.85 -14.32
CA THR A 268 -5.60 -6.97 -15.63
C THR A 268 -5.14 -8.41 -15.89
N GLN A 269 -4.58 -9.07 -14.88
CA GLN A 269 -4.16 -10.46 -14.97
C GLN A 269 -5.36 -11.41 -15.10
N ALA A 270 -6.43 -11.18 -14.33
CA ALA A 270 -7.67 -11.94 -14.43
C ALA A 270 -8.31 -11.79 -15.81
N GLN A 271 -8.33 -10.57 -16.37
CA GLN A 271 -8.82 -10.33 -17.73
C GLN A 271 -7.99 -11.05 -18.79
N GLN A 272 -6.67 -10.98 -18.69
CA GLN A 272 -5.79 -11.68 -19.63
C GLN A 272 -5.94 -13.20 -19.52
N LEU A 273 -6.14 -13.73 -18.31
CA LEU A 273 -6.34 -15.15 -18.09
C LEU A 273 -7.69 -15.62 -18.65
N ALA A 274 -8.77 -14.88 -18.42
CA ALA A 274 -10.11 -15.18 -18.96
C ALA A 274 -10.18 -15.11 -20.50
N GLN A 275 -9.22 -14.43 -21.14
CA GLN A 275 -9.06 -14.40 -22.61
C GLN A 275 -8.16 -15.52 -23.15
N SER A 276 -7.69 -16.42 -22.28
CA SER A 276 -6.81 -17.55 -22.61
C SER A 276 -7.42 -18.87 -22.10
N ASP A 277 -6.69 -19.98 -22.28
CA ASP A 277 -7.06 -21.28 -21.70
C ASP A 277 -6.83 -21.31 -20.18
N TYR A 278 -7.75 -20.68 -19.44
CA TYR A 278 -7.67 -20.60 -17.99
C TYR A 278 -7.93 -21.94 -17.30
N GLU A 279 -8.59 -22.89 -17.96
CA GLU A 279 -8.87 -24.22 -17.40
C GLU A 279 -7.59 -25.05 -17.27
N ALA A 280 -6.71 -25.01 -18.28
CA ALA A 280 -5.38 -25.61 -18.18
C ALA A 280 -4.55 -24.98 -17.05
N VAL A 281 -4.68 -23.67 -16.83
CA VAL A 281 -3.99 -22.99 -15.73
C VAL A 281 -4.56 -23.40 -14.38
N PHE A 282 -5.88 -23.35 -14.21
CA PHE A 282 -6.57 -23.67 -12.95
C PHE A 282 -6.48 -25.14 -12.57
N SER A 283 -6.40 -26.06 -13.53
CA SER A 283 -6.13 -27.48 -13.22
C SER A 283 -4.72 -27.74 -12.68
N SER A 284 -3.77 -26.82 -12.91
CA SER A 284 -2.38 -26.95 -12.45
C SER A 284 -2.08 -26.25 -11.11
N ILE A 285 -3.10 -25.68 -10.47
CA ILE A 285 -3.03 -25.04 -9.14
C ILE A 285 -4.23 -25.47 -8.29
N ARG A 286 -4.21 -25.24 -6.98
CA ARG A 286 -5.34 -25.52 -6.09
C ARG A 286 -6.31 -24.36 -6.02
N TRP A 287 -5.77 -23.14 -5.98
CA TRP A 287 -6.58 -21.93 -5.79
C TRP A 287 -6.15 -20.75 -6.65
N ALA A 288 -7.12 -20.13 -7.30
CA ALA A 288 -7.00 -18.83 -7.93
C ALA A 288 -7.73 -17.77 -7.10
N VAL A 289 -7.00 -16.74 -6.67
CA VAL A 289 -7.55 -15.68 -5.82
C VAL A 289 -7.62 -14.37 -6.59
N CYS A 290 -8.82 -13.91 -6.91
CA CYS A 290 -9.06 -12.63 -7.55
C CYS A 290 -9.07 -11.51 -6.52
N HIS A 291 -8.36 -10.41 -6.80
CA HIS A 291 -8.25 -9.25 -5.89
C HIS A 291 -9.62 -8.65 -5.51
N ASN A 292 -10.59 -8.66 -6.43
CA ASN A 292 -11.92 -8.11 -6.18
C ASN A 292 -13.00 -8.78 -7.04
N ARG A 293 -14.25 -8.34 -6.85
CA ARG A 293 -15.43 -8.83 -7.56
C ARG A 293 -15.31 -8.74 -9.08
N LYS A 294 -14.76 -7.63 -9.61
CA LYS A 294 -14.56 -7.44 -11.05
C LYS A 294 -13.65 -8.52 -11.64
N GLY A 295 -12.56 -8.86 -10.95
CA GLY A 295 -11.70 -9.97 -11.37
C GLY A 295 -12.41 -11.32 -11.28
N ARG A 296 -13.12 -11.57 -10.16
CA ARG A 296 -13.82 -12.84 -9.92
C ARG A 296 -14.94 -13.11 -10.91
N SER A 297 -15.65 -12.07 -11.35
CA SER A 297 -16.80 -12.18 -12.27
C SER A 297 -16.42 -12.55 -13.70
N LEU A 298 -15.12 -12.62 -14.02
CA LEU A 298 -14.64 -13.04 -15.34
C LEU A 298 -14.63 -14.56 -15.52
N PHE A 299 -14.86 -15.30 -14.43
CA PHE A 299 -14.88 -16.77 -14.40
C PHE A 299 -16.24 -17.27 -13.92
N PRO A 300 -16.65 -18.51 -14.25
CA PRO A 300 -17.92 -19.06 -13.78
C PRO A 300 -18.08 -18.96 -12.26
N ALA A 301 -19.29 -18.64 -11.80
CA ALA A 301 -19.56 -18.36 -10.38
C ALA A 301 -19.32 -19.59 -9.49
N ASP A 302 -19.52 -20.78 -10.04
CA ASP A 302 -19.40 -22.10 -9.44
C ASP A 302 -18.07 -22.81 -9.76
N TYR A 303 -17.13 -22.14 -10.46
CA TYR A 303 -15.84 -22.76 -10.78
C TYR A 303 -15.07 -23.13 -9.50
N PRO A 304 -14.69 -24.40 -9.31
CA PRO A 304 -14.03 -24.86 -8.08
C PRO A 304 -12.63 -24.25 -7.95
N GLY A 305 -12.25 -23.88 -6.72
CA GLY A 305 -10.91 -23.32 -6.49
C GLY A 305 -10.74 -21.85 -6.91
N VAL A 306 -11.78 -21.15 -7.37
CA VAL A 306 -11.70 -19.72 -7.74
C VAL A 306 -12.44 -18.86 -6.74
N ARG A 307 -11.71 -17.99 -6.05
CA ARG A 307 -12.26 -17.15 -4.98
C ARG A 307 -11.94 -15.67 -5.12
N GLN A 308 -12.61 -14.86 -4.30
CA GLN A 308 -12.37 -13.44 -4.18
C GLN A 308 -11.69 -13.13 -2.84
N LEU A 309 -10.63 -12.33 -2.86
CA LEU A 309 -10.04 -11.75 -1.66
C LEU A 309 -11.01 -10.77 -0.98
N THR A 310 -10.98 -10.71 0.36
CA THR A 310 -11.68 -9.67 1.13
C THR A 310 -10.78 -8.45 1.29
N SER A 311 -11.23 -7.30 0.77
CA SER A 311 -10.44 -6.07 0.76
C SER A 311 -10.62 -5.25 2.03
N PHE A 312 -9.51 -4.76 2.58
CA PHE A 312 -9.47 -3.79 3.68
C PHE A 312 -9.48 -2.33 3.22
N GLN A 313 -9.63 -2.09 1.91
CA GLN A 313 -9.56 -0.75 1.33
C GLN A 313 -10.48 0.27 2.01
N TRP A 314 -11.66 -0.15 2.47
CA TRP A 314 -12.62 0.74 3.13
C TRP A 314 -12.05 1.39 4.41
N LEU A 315 -11.09 0.72 5.06
CA LEU A 315 -10.40 1.19 6.25
C LEU A 315 -9.19 2.07 5.91
N LEU A 316 -8.61 1.95 4.71
CA LEU A 316 -7.35 2.63 4.37
C LEU A 316 -7.57 4.06 3.87
N ALA A 317 -6.74 5.01 4.32
CA ALA A 317 -6.81 6.40 3.90
C ALA A 317 -6.38 6.62 2.44
N ASP A 318 -7.35 6.55 1.52
CA ASP A 318 -7.16 6.84 0.10
C ASP A 318 -5.93 6.07 -0.46
N THR A 319 -5.85 4.76 -0.22
CA THR A 319 -4.75 3.90 -0.69
C THR A 319 -5.14 2.42 -0.70
N HIS A 320 -4.27 1.55 -1.24
CA HIS A 320 -4.45 0.11 -1.32
C HIS A 320 -3.12 -0.60 -1.09
N PHE A 321 -3.18 -1.74 -0.42
CA PHE A 321 -2.10 -2.71 -0.49
C PHE A 321 -1.86 -3.18 -1.92
N ASN A 322 -0.61 -3.45 -2.28
CA ASN A 322 -0.28 -4.20 -3.48
C ASN A 322 -0.59 -5.70 -3.28
N ALA A 323 -0.27 -6.54 -4.26
CA ALA A 323 -0.61 -7.97 -4.20
C ALA A 323 0.01 -8.70 -2.99
N GLY A 324 1.25 -8.35 -2.59
CA GLY A 324 1.97 -9.01 -1.50
C GLY A 324 1.28 -8.85 -0.14
N PRO A 325 1.15 -7.63 0.40
CA PRO A 325 0.47 -7.41 1.68
C PRO A 325 -1.01 -7.83 1.65
N ASN A 326 -1.70 -7.69 0.50
CA ASN A 326 -3.06 -8.24 0.37
C ASN A 326 -3.10 -9.76 0.55
N ALA A 327 -2.21 -10.51 -0.12
CA ALA A 327 -2.15 -11.96 0.03
C ALA A 327 -1.80 -12.36 1.46
N ILE A 328 -0.87 -11.66 2.10
CA ILE A 328 -0.50 -11.93 3.50
C ILE A 328 -1.68 -11.73 4.45
N ILE A 329 -2.35 -10.58 4.36
CA ILE A 329 -3.51 -10.28 5.20
C ILE A 329 -4.62 -11.31 4.93
N ASP A 330 -4.87 -11.65 3.66
CA ASP A 330 -5.87 -12.66 3.30
C ASP A 330 -5.53 -14.05 3.86
N LEU A 331 -4.28 -14.50 3.74
CA LEU A 331 -3.82 -15.79 4.27
C LEU A 331 -3.88 -15.84 5.80
N LEU A 332 -3.46 -14.79 6.50
CA LEU A 332 -3.45 -14.73 7.97
C LEU A 332 -4.84 -14.86 8.60
N ARG A 333 -5.91 -14.53 7.86
CA ARG A 333 -7.30 -14.75 8.29
C ARG A 333 -7.63 -16.22 8.49
N PHE A 334 -6.90 -17.12 7.85
CA PHE A 334 -7.12 -18.55 7.89
C PHE A 334 -6.13 -19.28 8.81
N LEU A 335 -5.44 -18.54 9.69
CA LEU A 335 -4.58 -19.08 10.75
C LEU A 335 -3.54 -20.11 10.24
N PRO A 336 -2.64 -19.74 9.30
CA PRO A 336 -1.50 -20.58 8.96
C PRO A 336 -0.57 -20.74 10.17
N ALA A 337 0.27 -21.78 10.17
CA ALA A 337 1.32 -21.92 11.18
C ALA A 337 2.40 -20.83 11.07
N GLY A 338 2.59 -20.28 9.87
CA GLY A 338 3.49 -19.16 9.59
C GLY A 338 3.56 -18.88 8.10
N ILE A 339 3.97 -17.66 7.74
CA ILE A 339 4.22 -17.28 6.35
C ILE A 339 5.69 -16.90 6.21
N CYS A 340 6.42 -17.63 5.36
CA CYS A 340 7.78 -17.28 4.96
C CYS A 340 7.75 -16.57 3.61
N VAL A 341 8.30 -15.37 3.56
CA VAL A 341 8.26 -14.48 2.39
C VAL A 341 9.58 -14.52 1.63
N PHE A 342 9.51 -14.87 0.36
CA PHE A 342 10.65 -14.97 -0.55
C PHE A 342 10.55 -13.94 -1.67
N ASN A 343 11.70 -13.53 -2.22
CA ASN A 343 11.77 -12.79 -3.49
C ASN A 343 10.94 -11.50 -3.50
N THR A 344 10.97 -10.77 -2.38
CA THR A 344 10.36 -9.45 -2.26
C THR A 344 11.27 -8.52 -1.48
N ASP A 345 11.30 -7.27 -1.90
CA ASP A 345 12.03 -6.20 -1.23
C ASP A 345 11.18 -4.95 -1.02
N LEU A 346 9.85 -5.13 -1.00
CA LEU A 346 8.87 -4.06 -0.88
C LEU A 346 9.11 -2.89 -1.85
N MET A 347 9.44 -3.21 -3.10
CA MET A 347 9.57 -2.25 -4.20
C MET A 347 10.88 -1.41 -4.14
N LEU A 348 11.88 -1.83 -3.37
CA LEU A 348 13.23 -1.26 -3.46
C LEU A 348 13.88 -1.53 -4.82
N SER A 349 13.52 -2.63 -5.49
CA SER A 349 13.94 -2.93 -6.86
C SER A 349 12.77 -2.99 -7.85
N SER A 350 13.05 -2.55 -9.09
CA SER A 350 12.13 -2.59 -10.23
C SER A 350 12.28 -3.84 -11.10
N GLY A 351 13.32 -4.64 -10.85
CA GLY A 351 13.58 -5.89 -11.53
C GLY A 351 12.48 -6.93 -11.30
N ARG A 352 12.31 -7.82 -12.28
CA ARG A 352 11.36 -8.93 -12.26
C ARG A 352 12.03 -10.19 -12.79
N PHE A 353 11.73 -11.33 -12.18
CA PHE A 353 12.22 -12.62 -12.67
C PHE A 353 11.74 -12.88 -14.10
N ALA A 354 12.52 -13.67 -14.85
CA ALA A 354 12.25 -13.99 -16.24
C ALA A 354 10.83 -14.56 -16.44
N GLY A 355 10.10 -14.03 -17.43
CA GLY A 355 8.74 -14.46 -17.75
C GLY A 355 7.63 -13.88 -16.87
N TYR A 356 7.95 -13.11 -15.81
CA TYR A 356 6.94 -12.39 -15.03
C TYR A 356 6.32 -11.22 -15.81
N THR A 357 7.13 -10.53 -16.61
CA THR A 357 6.69 -9.51 -17.59
C THR A 357 7.00 -9.96 -19.02
N PRO A 358 6.27 -9.47 -20.04
CA PRO A 358 6.63 -9.68 -21.44
C PRO A 358 8.07 -9.23 -21.73
N ALA A 359 8.74 -9.91 -22.67
CA ALA A 359 10.07 -9.53 -23.11
C ALA A 359 10.07 -8.09 -23.64
N GLY A 360 11.08 -7.29 -23.25
CA GLY A 360 11.19 -5.88 -23.64
C GLY A 360 10.27 -4.91 -22.89
N ALA A 361 9.53 -5.37 -21.86
CA ALA A 361 8.75 -4.46 -21.02
C ALA A 361 9.66 -3.46 -20.30
N LYS A 362 9.24 -2.18 -20.27
CA LYS A 362 9.95 -1.14 -19.51
C LYS A 362 9.96 -1.49 -18.02
N PRO A 363 11.04 -1.14 -17.29
CA PRO A 363 11.06 -1.25 -15.83
C PRO A 363 9.84 -0.57 -15.21
N VAL A 364 9.36 -1.12 -14.08
CA VAL A 364 8.21 -0.58 -13.37
C VAL A 364 8.58 0.77 -12.75
N ASP A 365 7.89 1.83 -13.16
CA ASP A 365 7.90 3.12 -12.46
C ASP A 365 6.98 3.02 -11.24
N TYR A 366 7.58 2.75 -10.07
CA TYR A 366 6.82 2.69 -8.84
C TYR A 366 6.43 4.05 -8.29
N THR A 367 7.15 5.13 -8.61
CA THR A 367 6.80 6.48 -8.14
C THR A 367 5.39 6.83 -8.59
N ARG A 368 5.05 6.55 -9.84
CA ARG A 368 3.67 6.66 -10.33
C ARG A 368 2.68 5.79 -9.57
N SER A 369 3.08 4.58 -9.17
CA SER A 369 2.29 3.66 -8.37
C SER A 369 2.05 4.18 -6.95
N PHE A 370 3.07 4.74 -6.31
CA PHE A 370 3.03 5.34 -4.98
C PHE A 370 2.04 6.51 -4.91
N ILE A 371 2.07 7.38 -5.92
CA ILE A 371 1.15 8.50 -6.03
C ILE A 371 -0.29 8.00 -6.25
N LYS A 372 -0.49 7.04 -7.16
CA LYS A 372 -1.83 6.68 -7.65
C LYS A 372 -2.56 5.65 -6.81
N THR A 373 -1.85 4.69 -6.22
CA THR A 373 -2.47 3.42 -5.83
C THR A 373 -1.91 2.82 -4.55
N HIS A 374 -0.59 2.69 -4.44
CA HIS A 374 0.07 1.82 -3.45
C HIS A 374 1.01 2.61 -2.56
N ASP A 375 0.58 2.92 -1.35
CA ASP A 375 1.39 3.69 -0.41
C ASP A 375 2.60 2.87 0.10
N PRO A 376 3.86 3.29 -0.15
CA PRO A 376 5.03 2.53 0.26
C PRO A 376 5.28 2.55 1.77
N ILE A 377 4.85 3.60 2.47
CA ILE A 377 5.04 3.76 3.93
C ILE A 377 4.09 2.82 4.66
N LEU A 378 2.79 2.89 4.33
CA LEU A 378 1.78 2.01 4.92
C LEU A 378 2.12 0.53 4.73
N GLN A 379 2.50 0.15 3.51
CA GLN A 379 2.84 -1.23 3.19
C GLN A 379 4.03 -1.72 4.00
N TYR A 380 5.07 -0.88 4.14
CA TYR A 380 6.20 -1.21 4.98
C TYR A 380 5.79 -1.37 6.45
N GLN A 381 5.06 -0.40 7.02
CA GLN A 381 4.70 -0.42 8.44
C GLN A 381 3.85 -1.63 8.80
N VAL A 382 2.85 -1.97 7.99
CA VAL A 382 2.02 -3.15 8.21
C VAL A 382 2.86 -4.43 8.14
N MET A 383 3.67 -4.59 7.08
CA MET A 383 4.54 -5.75 6.91
C MET A 383 5.55 -5.89 8.04
N HIS A 384 6.18 -4.78 8.42
CA HIS A 384 7.14 -4.71 9.51
C HIS A 384 6.50 -5.07 10.85
N GLN A 385 5.29 -4.60 11.12
CA GLN A 385 4.57 -4.93 12.34
C GLN A 385 4.23 -6.43 12.39
N LEU A 386 3.72 -7.00 11.29
CA LEU A 386 3.43 -8.43 11.19
C LEU A 386 4.69 -9.30 11.35
N TRP A 387 5.83 -8.86 10.81
CA TRP A 387 7.13 -9.50 11.04
C TRP A 387 7.56 -9.40 12.51
N LYS A 388 7.47 -8.20 13.10
CA LYS A 388 7.86 -7.93 14.49
C LYS A 388 7.08 -8.79 15.49
N VAL A 389 5.78 -8.99 15.27
CA VAL A 389 4.93 -9.84 16.14
C VAL A 389 5.02 -11.33 15.79
N GLY A 390 5.88 -11.73 14.85
CA GLY A 390 6.20 -13.12 14.56
C GLY A 390 5.27 -13.83 13.55
N TYR A 391 4.38 -13.11 12.88
CA TYR A 391 3.53 -13.72 11.84
C TYR A 391 4.27 -13.98 10.53
N LEU A 392 5.32 -13.20 10.26
CA LEU A 392 6.11 -13.29 9.04
C LEU A 392 7.56 -13.63 9.38
N SER A 393 8.13 -14.51 8.57
CA SER A 393 9.57 -14.62 8.35
C SER A 393 9.85 -14.39 6.86
N GLY A 394 11.10 -14.45 6.45
CA GLY A 394 11.40 -14.50 5.02
C GLY A 394 12.83 -14.90 4.73
N ASP A 395 13.18 -14.79 3.46
CA ASP A 395 14.55 -14.95 3.00
C ASP A 395 15.47 -13.86 3.56
N VAL A 396 16.77 -13.99 3.28
CA VAL A 396 17.80 -13.05 3.74
C VAL A 396 17.48 -11.61 3.34
N ARG A 397 16.95 -11.40 2.13
CA ARG A 397 16.65 -10.06 1.60
C ARG A 397 15.43 -9.48 2.32
N PHE A 398 14.35 -10.23 2.48
CA PHE A 398 13.14 -9.80 3.17
C PHE A 398 13.45 -9.42 4.62
N ASN A 399 14.17 -10.29 5.36
CA ASN A 399 14.54 -10.01 6.74
C ASN A 399 15.46 -8.79 6.85
N ALA A 400 16.39 -8.59 5.91
CA ALA A 400 17.20 -7.38 5.86
C ALA A 400 16.35 -6.11 5.63
N VAL A 401 15.31 -6.19 4.79
CA VAL A 401 14.38 -5.09 4.58
C VAL A 401 13.53 -4.82 5.82
N MET A 402 13.03 -5.85 6.51
CA MET A 402 12.27 -5.63 7.75
C MET A 402 13.16 -5.08 8.87
N GLY A 403 14.38 -5.59 9.01
CA GLY A 403 15.32 -5.18 10.06
C GLY A 403 15.89 -3.76 9.92
N MET A 404 15.75 -3.09 8.77
CA MET A 404 16.36 -1.76 8.58
C MET A 404 15.57 -0.61 9.22
N GLY A 405 14.28 -0.80 9.49
CA GLY A 405 13.39 0.23 10.02
C GLY A 405 12.90 1.23 8.95
N LEU A 406 11.78 1.90 9.23
CA LEU A 406 11.09 2.76 8.26
C LEU A 406 11.97 3.88 7.71
N ARG A 407 12.78 4.53 8.56
CA ARG A 407 13.66 5.62 8.13
C ARG A 407 14.64 5.14 7.07
N ARG A 408 15.40 4.08 7.35
CA ARG A 408 16.39 3.55 6.41
C ARG A 408 15.73 3.00 5.15
N TYR A 409 14.56 2.37 5.27
CA TYR A 409 13.78 1.92 4.12
C TYR A 409 13.39 3.08 3.19
N LEU A 410 12.95 4.22 3.74
CA LEU A 410 12.65 5.39 2.93
C LEU A 410 13.90 6.02 2.30
N ASP A 411 15.05 5.95 2.97
CA ASP A 411 16.33 6.36 2.36
C ASP A 411 16.68 5.47 1.16
N GLU A 412 16.46 4.15 1.26
CA GLU A 412 16.67 3.21 0.14
C GLU A 412 15.63 3.41 -0.98
N LEU A 413 14.38 3.74 -0.68
CA LEU A 413 13.40 4.12 -1.69
C LEU A 413 13.78 5.41 -2.40
N GLN A 414 14.26 6.42 -1.66
CA GLN A 414 14.72 7.67 -2.23
C GLN A 414 15.94 7.46 -3.12
N LYS A 415 16.85 6.54 -2.76
CA LYS A 415 17.96 6.11 -3.62
C LYS A 415 17.48 5.48 -4.91
N ALA A 416 16.51 4.58 -4.83
CA ALA A 416 16.07 3.78 -5.97
C ALA A 416 15.14 4.55 -6.93
N HIS A 417 14.28 5.43 -6.39
CA HIS A 417 13.15 6.03 -7.12
C HIS A 417 12.98 7.52 -6.90
N GLY A 418 13.81 8.14 -6.06
CA GLY A 418 13.63 9.50 -5.58
C GLY A 418 14.77 10.43 -5.95
N ALA A 419 14.83 11.54 -5.21
CA ALA A 419 15.81 12.59 -5.39
C ALA A 419 16.98 12.38 -4.43
N ARG A 420 18.15 11.98 -4.96
CA ARG A 420 19.38 11.83 -4.16
C ARG A 420 20.60 12.47 -4.81
N GLU A 421 20.75 12.28 -6.11
CA GLU A 421 21.82 12.90 -6.91
C GLU A 421 21.25 13.80 -8.02
N GLN A 422 19.96 13.68 -8.29
CA GLN A 422 19.19 14.52 -9.19
C GLN A 422 17.80 14.72 -8.59
N ALA A 423 17.31 15.96 -8.56
CA ALA A 423 15.92 16.22 -8.19
C ALA A 423 14.98 15.70 -9.30
N LEU A 424 13.83 15.16 -8.92
CA LEU A 424 12.82 14.70 -9.88
C LEU A 424 11.86 15.84 -10.22
N ILE A 425 11.62 15.99 -11.54
CA ILE A 425 10.68 16.93 -12.18
C ILE A 425 11.02 18.42 -12.01
#